data_AF-A0A6G8I6T4-F1
#
_entry.id   AF-A0A6G8I6T4-F1
#
_cell.length_a   1.000
_cell.length_b   1.000
_cell.length_c   1.000
_cell.angle_alpha   90.00
_cell.angle_beta   90.00
_cell.angle_gamma   90.00
#
_symmetry.space_group_name_H-M   'P 1'
#
loop_
_entity.id
_entity.type
_entity.pdbx_description
1 polymer ?
#
loop_
_entity_poly.entity_id
_entity_poly.type
_entity_poly.pdbx_seq_one_letter_code
_entity_poly.pdbx_strand_id
1 'polypeptide(L)'
;MKFAFAFAGLSLLVSSAAWANDAQLQRGKELFVSKAVPACAVCHTLKDAGSQGAIGPNLDELKPSADRIMKVLKDGMGAMPSFANSLSQEDMEAVTAYVVKSTGQ
;
A
#
# COMPACT_ATOMS: atom_id res chain seq x y z
N MET A 1 -13.84 -4.18 56.84
CA MET A 1 -12.52 -3.59 56.49
C MET A 1 -12.60 -3.13 55.04
N LYS A 2 -12.36 -1.84 54.81
CA LYS A 2 -12.51 -1.12 53.55
C LYS A 2 -11.19 -1.27 52.77
N PHE A 3 -11.18 -1.98 51.65
CA PHE A 3 -10.05 -1.94 50.71
C PHE A 3 -10.47 -1.11 49.51
N ALA A 4 -10.08 0.15 49.53
CA ALA A 4 -10.15 1.03 48.37
C ALA A 4 -8.93 0.75 47.48
N PHE A 5 -9.14 0.13 46.33
CA PHE A 5 -8.15 0.09 45.26
C PHE A 5 -8.33 1.33 44.39
N ALA A 6 -7.48 2.33 44.62
CA ALA A 6 -7.32 3.45 43.70
C ALA A 6 -6.49 2.95 42.50
N PHE A 7 -7.15 2.59 41.40
CA PHE A 7 -6.48 2.48 40.10
C PHE A 7 -6.22 3.89 39.59
N ALA A 8 -5.01 4.39 39.84
CA ALA A 8 -4.48 5.56 39.19
C ALA A 8 -4.39 5.27 37.68
N GLY A 9 -5.28 5.92 36.91
CA GLY A 9 -5.30 5.82 35.45
C GLY A 9 -4.04 6.45 34.86
N LEU A 10 -3.12 5.61 34.40
CA LEU A 10 -2.04 6.02 33.50
C LEU A 10 -2.57 5.93 32.07
N SER A 11 -3.15 7.02 31.58
CA SER A 11 -3.59 7.15 30.19
C SER A 11 -2.38 7.15 29.26
N LEU A 12 -2.06 5.99 28.70
CA LEU A 12 -1.17 5.83 27.55
C LEU A 12 -1.86 6.40 26.31
N LEU A 13 -1.52 7.64 25.96
CA LEU A 13 -1.81 8.21 24.64
C LEU A 13 -0.87 7.54 23.62
N VAL A 14 -1.20 6.32 23.21
CA VAL A 14 -0.51 5.64 22.10
C VAL A 14 -0.91 6.33 20.81
N SER A 15 0.07 6.89 20.10
CA SER A 15 -0.12 7.59 18.83
C SER A 15 -0.66 6.63 17.75
N SER A 16 -1.97 6.68 17.50
CA SER A 16 -2.71 5.86 16.54
C SER A 16 -2.29 6.07 15.06
N ALA A 17 -1.65 7.20 14.74
CA ALA A 17 -1.32 7.57 13.37
C ALA A 17 -0.18 6.72 12.75
N ALA A 18 0.83 6.32 13.52
CA ALA A 18 1.94 5.52 12.99
C ALA A 18 1.49 4.12 12.55
N TRP A 19 0.65 3.49 13.37
CA TRP A 19 0.09 2.16 13.12
C TRP A 19 -0.83 2.14 11.89
N ALA A 20 -1.58 3.23 11.66
CA ALA A 20 -2.42 3.38 10.49
C ALA A 20 -1.58 3.42 9.19
N ASN A 21 -0.45 4.12 9.21
CA ASN A 21 0.46 4.17 8.06
C ASN A 21 1.11 2.81 7.80
N ASP A 22 1.56 2.11 8.85
CA ASP A 22 2.16 0.77 8.70
C ASP A 22 1.15 -0.25 8.17
N ALA A 23 -0.08 -0.23 8.68
CA ALA A 23 -1.16 -1.08 8.19
C ALA A 23 -1.51 -0.79 6.73
N GLN A 24 -1.53 0.49 6.32
CA GLN A 24 -1.76 0.88 4.94
C GLN A 24 -0.64 0.39 4.01
N LEU A 25 0.62 0.57 4.39
CA LEU A 25 1.76 0.11 3.59
C LEU A 25 1.77 -1.42 3.47
N GLN A 26 1.47 -2.14 4.56
CA GLN A 26 1.34 -3.59 4.55
C GLN A 26 0.20 -4.05 3.61
N ARG A 27 -0.97 -3.39 3.67
CA ARG A 27 -2.08 -3.66 2.76
C ARG A 27 -1.69 -3.43 1.30
N GLY A 28 -1.00 -2.33 1.01
CA GLY A 28 -0.49 -2.02 -0.32
C GLY A 28 0.48 -3.08 -0.84
N LYS A 29 1.38 -3.58 0.01
CA LYS A 29 2.30 -4.68 -0.33
C LYS A 29 1.57 -5.98 -0.64
N GLU A 30 0.57 -6.35 0.16
CA GLU A 30 -0.22 -7.57 -0.08
C GLU A 30 -0.97 -7.52 -1.40
N LEU A 31 -1.59 -6.38 -1.70
CA LEU A 31 -2.24 -6.12 -2.99
C LEU A 31 -1.24 -6.20 -4.14
N PHE A 32 -0.09 -5.56 -4.00
CA PHE A 32 0.96 -5.57 -5.01
C PHE A 32 1.45 -6.99 -5.31
N VAL A 33 1.70 -7.78 -4.27
CA VAL A 33 2.30 -9.12 -4.40
C VAL A 33 1.28 -10.19 -4.80
N SER A 34 0.04 -10.12 -4.31
CA SER A 34 -0.86 -11.28 -4.43
C SER A 34 -2.37 -11.02 -4.41
N LYS A 35 -2.86 -9.92 -3.84
CA LYS A 35 -4.31 -9.73 -3.62
C LYS A 35 -5.02 -8.97 -4.75
N ALA A 36 -4.31 -8.13 -5.50
CA ALA A 36 -4.85 -7.60 -6.75
C ALA A 36 -4.88 -8.70 -7.82
N VAL A 37 -5.83 -8.63 -8.76
CA VAL A 37 -5.96 -9.60 -9.85
C VAL A 37 -6.01 -8.85 -11.19
N PRO A 38 -4.98 -8.98 -12.05
CA PRO A 38 -3.70 -9.65 -11.79
C PRO A 38 -2.88 -8.93 -10.69
N ALA A 39 -2.03 -9.68 -9.99
CA ALA A 39 -1.13 -9.08 -9.00
C ALA A 39 -0.08 -8.22 -9.70
N CYS A 40 0.20 -7.04 -9.14
CA CYS A 40 1.12 -6.07 -9.75
C CYS A 40 2.52 -6.67 -9.97
N ALA A 41 2.98 -7.48 -9.03
CA ALA A 41 4.27 -8.18 -9.04
C ALA A 41 4.46 -9.13 -10.23
N VAL A 42 3.39 -9.63 -10.84
CA VAL A 42 3.47 -10.48 -12.04
C VAL A 42 3.99 -9.68 -13.23
N CYS A 43 3.61 -8.41 -13.32
CA CYS A 43 3.94 -7.57 -14.46
C CYS A 43 5.13 -6.64 -14.20
N HIS A 44 5.32 -6.19 -12.97
CA HIS A 44 6.28 -5.14 -12.63
C HIS A 44 7.45 -5.64 -11.78
N THR A 45 8.63 -5.07 -12.04
CA THR A 45 9.79 -5.15 -11.16
C THR A 45 9.64 -4.11 -10.05
N LEU A 46 9.84 -4.54 -8.81
CA LEU A 46 9.91 -3.69 -7.62
C LEU A 46 10.71 -4.44 -6.54
N LYS A 47 11.90 -3.93 -6.22
CA LYS A 47 12.85 -4.60 -5.34
C LYS A 47 12.30 -4.82 -3.93
N ASP A 48 11.57 -3.87 -3.36
CA ASP A 48 10.96 -4.03 -2.02
C ASP A 48 9.99 -5.21 -1.95
N ALA A 49 9.25 -5.44 -3.04
CA ALA A 49 8.31 -6.55 -3.17
C ALA A 49 9.00 -7.87 -3.54
N GLY A 50 10.30 -7.85 -3.88
CA GLY A 50 11.02 -8.99 -4.44
C GLY A 50 10.54 -9.40 -5.82
N SER A 51 9.81 -8.53 -6.53
CA SER A 51 9.23 -8.85 -7.84
C SER A 51 10.16 -8.50 -8.99
N GLN A 52 10.10 -9.30 -10.06
CA GLN A 52 10.95 -9.19 -11.25
C GLN A 52 10.12 -9.22 -12.54
N GLY A 53 8.85 -8.81 -12.48
CA GLY A 53 7.99 -8.75 -13.66
C GLY A 53 8.56 -7.80 -14.72
N ALA A 54 8.47 -8.20 -15.99
CA ALA A 54 9.06 -7.48 -17.12
C ALA A 54 8.03 -7.12 -18.23
N ILE A 55 6.74 -7.28 -17.95
CA ILE A 55 5.65 -6.89 -18.88
C ILE A 55 5.42 -5.38 -18.77
N GLY A 56 5.34 -4.88 -17.53
CA GLY A 56 5.30 -3.47 -17.21
C GLY A 56 6.71 -2.92 -16.96
N PRO A 57 6.84 -1.59 -16.86
CA PRO A 57 8.11 -0.95 -16.51
C PRO A 57 8.63 -1.38 -15.14
N ASN A 58 9.96 -1.31 -14.98
CA ASN A 58 10.62 -1.39 -13.68
C ASN A 58 10.24 -0.16 -12.83
N LEU A 59 9.56 -0.38 -11.70
CA LEU A 59 9.08 0.70 -10.84
C LEU A 59 10.20 1.33 -10.02
N ASP A 60 11.27 0.59 -9.71
CA ASP A 60 12.46 1.13 -9.04
C ASP A 60 13.15 2.21 -9.88
N GLU A 61 13.08 2.09 -11.22
CA GLU A 61 13.62 3.05 -12.18
C GLU A 61 12.62 4.14 -12.53
N LEU A 62 11.37 3.76 -12.82
CA LEU A 62 10.34 4.69 -13.28
C LEU A 62 9.93 5.70 -12.21
N LYS A 63 9.86 5.25 -10.94
CA LYS A 63 9.45 6.05 -9.78
C LYS A 63 8.24 6.97 -10.07
N PRO A 64 7.08 6.42 -10.44
CA PRO A 64 5.93 7.24 -10.80
C PRO A 64 5.37 7.99 -9.59
N SER A 65 4.86 9.21 -9.80
CA SER A 65 4.19 9.97 -8.75
C SER A 65 2.87 9.31 -8.31
N ALA A 66 2.42 9.62 -7.10
CA ALA A 66 1.15 9.13 -6.56
C ALA A 66 -0.04 9.38 -7.50
N ASP A 67 -0.17 10.61 -8.01
CA ASP A 67 -1.24 10.98 -8.95
C ASP A 67 -1.21 10.15 -10.23
N ARG A 68 0.00 9.87 -10.74
CA ARG A 68 0.16 9.04 -11.94
C ARG A 68 -0.25 7.60 -11.66
N ILE A 69 0.19 7.03 -10.54
CA ILE A 69 -0.19 5.66 -10.14
C ILE A 69 -1.71 5.57 -10.02
N MET A 70 -2.33 6.48 -9.26
CA MET A 70 -3.77 6.47 -9.02
C MET A 70 -4.57 6.59 -10.31
N LYS A 71 -4.14 7.47 -11.24
CA LYS A 71 -4.79 7.59 -12.55
C LYS A 71 -4.71 6.28 -13.34
N VAL A 72 -3.55 5.63 -13.35
CA VAL A 72 -3.37 4.35 -14.08
C VAL A 72 -4.14 3.20 -13.42
N LEU A 73 -4.22 3.15 -12.08
CA LEU A 73 -5.04 2.17 -11.39
C LEU A 73 -6.53 2.33 -11.73
N LYS A 74 -7.02 3.57 -11.84
CA LYS A 74 -8.41 3.87 -12.20
C LYS A 74 -8.72 3.61 -13.67
N ASP A 75 -7.84 4.06 -14.57
CA ASP A 75 -8.17 4.12 -16.00
C ASP A 75 -7.56 2.96 -16.81
N GLY A 76 -6.54 2.29 -16.27
CA GLY A 76 -5.65 1.42 -17.03
C GLY A 76 -4.69 2.20 -17.96
N MET A 77 -3.77 1.48 -18.60
CA MET A 77 -2.83 2.05 -19.57
C MET A 77 -2.22 0.97 -20.46
N GLY A 78 -2.49 1.02 -21.76
CA GLY A 78 -1.97 0.02 -22.71
C GLY A 78 -2.42 -1.39 -22.31
N ALA A 79 -1.45 -2.27 -22.03
CA ALA A 79 -1.73 -3.63 -21.55
C ALA A 79 -2.08 -3.71 -20.05
N MET A 80 -1.82 -2.65 -19.27
CA MET A 80 -2.18 -2.61 -17.86
C MET A 80 -3.69 -2.39 -17.70
N PRO A 81 -4.44 -3.31 -17.07
CA PRO A 81 -5.88 -3.16 -16.91
C PRO A 81 -6.23 -2.04 -15.91
N SER A 82 -7.46 -1.55 -15.99
CA SER A 82 -8.07 -0.78 -14.91
C SER A 82 -8.42 -1.70 -13.73
N PHE A 83 -8.30 -1.18 -12.52
CA PHE A 83 -8.68 -1.81 -11.25
C PHE A 83 -9.90 -1.15 -10.59
N ALA A 84 -10.52 -0.15 -11.23
CA ALA A 84 -11.62 0.62 -10.64
C ALA A 84 -12.84 -0.24 -10.24
N ASN A 85 -13.01 -1.40 -10.88
CA ASN A 85 -14.11 -2.33 -10.59
C ASN A 85 -13.69 -3.52 -9.71
N SER A 86 -12.39 -3.64 -9.37
CA SER A 86 -11.86 -4.79 -8.63
C SER A 86 -11.18 -4.41 -7.31
N LEU A 87 -10.74 -3.16 -7.16
CA LEU A 87 -10.18 -2.62 -5.91
C LEU A 87 -11.04 -1.46 -5.40
N SER A 88 -11.15 -1.34 -4.08
CA SER A 88 -11.73 -0.14 -3.47
C SER A 88 -10.79 1.06 -3.63
N GLN A 89 -11.31 2.25 -3.35
CA GLN A 89 -10.48 3.45 -3.34
C GLN A 89 -9.35 3.34 -2.30
N GLU A 90 -9.66 2.87 -1.10
CA GLU A 90 -8.69 2.70 -0.02
C GLU A 90 -7.59 1.69 -0.40
N ASP A 91 -7.95 0.61 -1.11
CA ASP A 91 -6.98 -0.37 -1.61
C ASP A 91 -6.07 0.22 -2.70
N MET A 92 -6.61 1.02 -3.62
CA MET A 92 -5.79 1.73 -4.61
C MET A 92 -4.86 2.75 -3.95
N GLU A 93 -5.32 3.44 -2.92
CA GLU A 93 -4.50 4.38 -2.13
C GLU A 93 -3.39 3.64 -1.38
N ALA A 94 -3.69 2.47 -0.81
CA ALA A 94 -2.70 1.62 -0.14
C ALA A 94 -1.61 1.15 -1.11
N VAL A 95 -1.97 0.66 -2.31
CA VAL A 95 -1.00 0.28 -3.35
C VAL A 95 -0.16 1.49 -3.77
N THR A 96 -0.79 2.65 -3.95
CA THR A 96 -0.10 3.88 -4.34
C THR A 96 0.91 4.31 -3.29
N ALA A 97 0.51 4.37 -2.02
CA ALA A 97 1.38 4.71 -0.90
C ALA A 97 2.56 3.74 -0.79
N TYR A 98 2.30 2.44 -0.95
CA TYR A 98 3.33 1.41 -0.93
C TYR A 98 4.36 1.57 -2.06
N VAL A 99 3.93 1.81 -3.30
CA VAL A 99 4.84 1.96 -4.45
C VAL A 99 5.69 3.23 -4.33
N VAL A 100 5.08 4.36 -3.94
CA VAL A 100 5.80 5.63 -3.70
C VAL A 100 6.87 5.42 -2.62
N LYS A 101 6.48 4.85 -1.48
CA LYS A 101 7.39 4.57 -0.36
C LYS A 101 8.54 3.64 -0.77
N SER A 102 8.23 2.59 -1.52
CA SER A 102 9.21 1.57 -1.94
C SER A 102 10.23 2.09 -2.95
N THR A 103 9.88 3.11 -3.74
CA THR A 103 10.75 3.70 -4.76
C THR A 103 11.57 4.90 -4.25
N GLY A 104 11.41 5.24 -2.97
CA GLY A 104 12.16 6.30 -2.29
C GLY A 104 11.70 7.71 -2.68
N GLN A 105 10.42 7.86 -2.99
CA GLN A 105 9.78 9.16 -3.17
C GLN A 105 9.09 9.65 -1.89
#